data_AF-A0A4R3MGM5-F1
#
_entry.id   AF-A0A4R3MGM5-F1
#
_cell.length_a   1.000
_cell.length_b   1.000
_cell.length_c   1.000
_cell.angle_alpha   90.00
_cell.angle_beta   90.00
_cell.angle_gamma   90.00
#
_symmetry.space_group_name_H-M   'P 1'
#
loop_
_entity.id
_entity.type
_entity.pdbx_description
1 polymer ?
#
loop_
_entity_poly.entity_id
_entity_poly.type
_entity_poly.pdbx_seq_one_letter_code
_entity_poly.pdbx_strand_id
1 'polypeptide(L)'
;MASDMDFNGADTQDAALDLIPANTLAKVRLTIRPGGAGPEGWLTQSKTSTALYLNTEAVVMEGPFARRRIYTRIGFRGKAAGGPGDDTYGNRGRAMIRGILESARGVRADDQLNAARAARTIRSLGELSGLEFVARIGIERDKDKPEDTGRNVIKAALGAEHAEYARLMGGVPQLPQQSQFIAASTQFGTGSVAQSGTPSSGNAPFWAR
;
A
#
# COMPACT_ATOMS: atom_id res chain seq x y z
N MET A 1 -41.34 0.22 8.02
CA MET A 1 -40.31 -0.53 8.75
C MET A 1 -39.96 -1.78 7.95
N ALA A 2 -38.95 -1.68 7.06
CA ALA A 2 -38.39 -2.83 6.33
C ALA A 2 -37.03 -2.51 5.65
N SER A 3 -36.40 -1.38 5.96
CA SER A 3 -35.11 -0.99 5.37
C SER A 3 -33.90 -1.55 6.12
N ASP A 4 -34.09 -1.99 7.37
CA ASP A 4 -33.00 -2.48 8.25
C ASP A 4 -32.72 -4.00 8.10
N MET A 5 -33.48 -4.68 7.24
CA MET A 5 -33.33 -6.12 6.94
C MET A 5 -33.08 -6.39 5.45
N ASP A 6 -32.79 -5.35 4.66
CA ASP A 6 -32.38 -5.49 3.27
C ASP A 6 -30.85 -5.63 3.20
N PHE A 7 -30.39 -6.87 3.02
CA PHE A 7 -28.97 -7.23 2.98
C PHE A 7 -28.42 -7.37 1.56
N ASN A 8 -29.20 -7.04 0.52
CA ASN A 8 -28.75 -7.21 -0.87
C ASN A 8 -27.58 -6.30 -1.25
N GLY A 9 -27.36 -5.22 -0.49
CA GLY A 9 -26.17 -4.36 -0.60
C GLY A 9 -25.00 -4.75 0.32
N ALA A 10 -25.12 -5.83 1.10
CA ALA A 10 -24.05 -6.27 1.98
C ALA A 10 -22.92 -6.94 1.19
N ASP A 11 -21.68 -6.61 1.53
CA ASP A 11 -20.51 -7.28 0.96
C ASP A 11 -20.53 -8.78 1.31
N THR A 12 -20.13 -9.64 0.36
CA THR A 12 -19.95 -11.07 0.62
C THR A 12 -18.88 -11.31 1.68
N GLN A 13 -19.07 -12.28 2.57
CA GLN A 13 -18.12 -12.58 3.64
C GLN A 13 -16.71 -12.93 3.11
N ASP A 14 -16.61 -13.57 1.94
CA ASP A 14 -15.35 -14.05 1.36
C ASP A 14 -14.37 -12.92 0.98
N ALA A 15 -14.88 -11.78 0.47
CA ALA A 15 -14.05 -10.62 0.14
C ALA A 15 -13.31 -10.04 1.37
N ALA A 16 -13.83 -10.31 2.57
CA ALA A 16 -13.19 -9.93 3.82
C ALA A 16 -12.14 -10.96 4.31
N LEU A 17 -12.09 -12.16 3.74
CA LEU A 17 -11.16 -13.22 4.15
C LEU A 17 -9.90 -13.22 3.28
N ASP A 18 -10.01 -12.88 2.00
CA ASP A 18 -8.87 -12.90 1.08
C ASP A 18 -7.79 -11.86 1.42
N LEU A 19 -6.53 -12.29 1.37
CA LEU A 19 -5.39 -11.40 1.58
C LEU A 19 -5.26 -10.41 0.44
N ILE A 20 -5.03 -9.15 0.78
CA ILE A 20 -4.61 -8.14 -0.20
C ILE A 20 -3.26 -8.60 -0.80
N PRO A 21 -3.10 -8.62 -2.13
CA PRO A 21 -1.85 -9.04 -2.76
C PRO A 21 -0.64 -8.26 -2.24
N ALA A 22 0.50 -8.94 -2.12
CA ALA A 22 1.73 -8.28 -1.69
C ALA A 22 2.17 -7.20 -2.69
N ASN A 23 2.78 -6.13 -2.17
CA ASN A 23 3.17 -4.91 -2.91
C ASN A 23 2.00 -4.06 -3.43
N THR A 24 0.77 -4.31 -2.98
CA THR A 24 -0.35 -3.41 -3.27
C THR A 24 -0.09 -2.03 -2.68
N LEU A 25 -0.28 -0.99 -3.49
CA LEU A 25 -0.21 0.40 -3.05
C LEU A 25 -1.62 0.92 -2.83
N ALA A 26 -1.90 1.49 -1.67
CA ALA A 26 -3.21 2.03 -1.35
C ALA A 26 -3.11 3.24 -0.43
N LYS A 27 -4.04 4.18 -0.60
CA LYS A 27 -4.28 5.23 0.39
C LYS A 27 -4.96 4.62 1.60
N VAL A 28 -4.37 4.82 2.77
CA VAL A 28 -4.89 4.28 4.04
C VAL A 28 -4.98 5.37 5.09
N ARG A 29 -5.92 5.22 6.02
CA ARG A 29 -6.02 6.06 7.23
C ARG A 29 -5.54 5.28 8.45
N LEU A 30 -4.58 5.84 9.17
CA LEU A 30 -3.98 5.22 10.36
C LEU A 30 -4.79 5.51 11.62
N THR A 31 -4.85 4.54 12.52
CA THR A 31 -5.31 4.69 13.90
C THR A 31 -4.36 3.92 14.82
N ILE A 32 -3.90 4.54 15.90
CA ILE A 32 -3.18 3.83 16.96
C ILE A 32 -4.20 3.27 17.94
N ARG A 33 -4.09 1.98 18.25
CA ARG A 33 -4.80 1.35 19.36
C ARG A 33 -3.95 1.49 20.62
N PRO A 34 -4.37 2.28 21.63
CA PRO A 34 -3.58 2.49 22.84
C PRO A 34 -3.30 1.17 23.56
N GLY A 35 -2.06 0.99 24.01
CA GLY A 35 -1.63 -0.20 24.75
C GLY A 35 -1.43 0.03 26.24
N GLY A 36 -1.56 1.27 26.72
CA GLY A 36 -1.40 1.64 28.12
C GLY A 36 0.05 1.80 28.60
N ALA A 37 1.04 1.71 27.70
CA ALA A 37 2.45 1.89 28.04
C ALA A 37 3.02 3.23 27.55
N GLY A 38 4.12 3.66 28.17
CA GLY A 38 4.77 4.94 27.91
C GLY A 38 4.05 6.13 28.56
N PRO A 39 4.64 7.34 28.50
CA PRO A 39 4.12 8.52 29.21
C PRO A 39 2.67 8.90 28.85
N GLU A 40 2.28 8.66 27.60
CA GLU A 40 0.96 9.02 27.06
C GLU A 40 0.05 7.81 26.83
N GLY A 41 0.47 6.59 27.20
CA GLY A 41 -0.34 5.37 27.03
C GLY A 41 -0.50 4.85 25.59
N TRP A 42 0.09 5.50 24.59
CA TRP A 42 0.00 5.08 23.18
C TRP A 42 0.74 3.77 22.87
N LEU A 43 1.79 3.44 23.63
CA LEU A 43 2.62 2.27 23.35
C LEU A 43 1.98 1.00 23.93
N THR A 44 2.34 -0.12 23.34
CA THR A 44 2.05 -1.46 23.85
C THR A 44 3.37 -2.14 24.22
N GLN A 45 3.44 -2.75 25.41
CA GLN A 45 4.57 -3.58 25.79
C GLN A 45 4.41 -5.01 25.24
N SER A 46 5.51 -5.60 24.77
CA SER A 46 5.52 -7.00 24.39
C SER A 46 5.21 -7.92 25.58
N LYS A 47 4.46 -9.00 25.33
CA LYS A 47 4.14 -10.00 26.36
C LYS A 47 5.35 -10.84 26.76
N THR A 48 6.36 -10.93 25.89
CA THR A 48 7.51 -11.84 26.04
C THR A 48 8.84 -11.12 26.22
N SER A 49 8.85 -9.78 26.20
CA SER A 49 10.07 -8.98 26.39
C SER A 49 9.75 -7.54 26.83
N THR A 50 10.80 -6.76 27.10
CA THR A 50 10.73 -5.34 27.44
C THR A 50 10.53 -4.42 26.22
N ALA A 51 10.38 -4.99 25.02
CA ALA A 51 10.17 -4.23 23.79
C ALA A 51 8.85 -3.45 23.82
N LEU A 52 8.86 -2.24 23.26
CA LEU A 52 7.69 -1.37 23.11
C LEU A 52 7.38 -1.15 21.63
N TYR A 53 6.11 -1.10 21.27
CA TYR A 53 5.65 -0.86 19.91
C TYR A 53 4.33 -0.09 19.87
N LEU A 54 4.06 0.54 18.73
CA LEU A 54 2.72 1.04 18.40
C LEU A 54 1.90 -0.10 17.81
N ASN A 55 0.70 -0.31 18.36
CA ASN A 55 -0.27 -1.22 17.80
C ASN A 55 -1.18 -0.43 16.85
N THR A 56 -0.94 -0.52 15.56
CA THR A 56 -1.68 0.29 14.59
C THR A 56 -2.72 -0.51 13.83
N GLU A 57 -3.71 0.22 13.37
CA GLU A 57 -4.71 -0.21 12.42
C GLU A 57 -4.69 0.79 11.26
N ALA A 58 -4.72 0.29 10.03
CA ALA A 58 -4.86 1.10 8.85
C ALA A 58 -6.06 0.63 8.05
N VAL A 59 -6.95 1.55 7.71
CA VAL A 59 -8.14 1.28 6.90
C VAL A 59 -7.86 1.77 5.48
N VAL A 60 -8.04 0.89 4.49
CA VAL A 60 -7.94 1.28 3.08
C VAL A 60 -9.09 2.20 2.71
N MET A 61 -8.79 3.36 2.14
CA MET A 61 -9.78 4.41 1.92
C MET A 61 -10.57 4.22 0.62
N GLU A 62 -9.91 3.75 -0.43
CA GLU A 62 -10.49 3.67 -1.77
C GLU A 62 -9.91 2.50 -2.58
N GLY A 63 -10.48 2.27 -3.77
CA GLY A 63 -10.07 1.19 -4.67
C GLY A 63 -10.68 -0.17 -4.32
N PRO A 64 -10.18 -1.25 -4.96
CA PRO A 64 -10.79 -2.59 -4.86
C PRO A 64 -10.72 -3.20 -3.46
N PHE A 65 -9.87 -2.67 -2.58
CA PHE A 65 -9.70 -3.13 -1.22
C PHE A 65 -10.23 -2.13 -0.19
N ALA A 66 -11.10 -1.19 -0.58
CA ALA A 66 -11.68 -0.19 0.31
C ALA A 66 -12.31 -0.83 1.56
N ARG A 67 -12.20 -0.14 2.70
CA ARG A 67 -12.69 -0.57 4.04
C ARG A 67 -11.98 -1.79 4.64
N ARG A 68 -11.01 -2.42 3.95
CA ARG A 68 -10.17 -3.49 4.53
C ARG A 68 -9.30 -2.91 5.66
N ARG A 69 -9.24 -3.61 6.79
CA ARG A 69 -8.46 -3.24 7.98
C ARG A 69 -7.15 -4.02 8.02
N ILE A 70 -6.04 -3.31 8.16
CA ILE A 70 -4.69 -3.88 8.20
C ILE A 70 -4.06 -3.56 9.55
N TYR A 71 -3.65 -4.60 10.27
CA TYR A 71 -3.04 -4.46 11.58
C TYR A 71 -1.52 -4.58 11.48
N THR A 72 -0.81 -3.55 11.94
CA THR A 72 0.66 -3.51 11.87
C THR A 72 1.24 -3.13 13.23
N ARG A 73 2.35 -3.75 13.62
CA ARG A 73 3.13 -3.34 14.80
C ARG A 73 4.31 -2.52 14.34
N ILE A 74 4.42 -1.28 14.83
CA ILE A 74 5.56 -0.40 14.52
C ILE A 74 6.46 -0.36 15.75
N GLY A 75 7.71 -0.81 15.60
CA GLY A 75 8.66 -0.87 16.72
C GLY A 75 9.02 0.50 17.24
N PHE A 76 8.87 0.72 18.55
CA PHE A 76 9.31 1.95 19.19
C PHE A 76 10.65 1.76 19.89
N ARG A 77 10.79 0.61 20.57
CA ARG A 77 11.98 0.22 21.30
C ARG A 77 12.13 -1.30 21.33
N GLY A 78 13.30 -1.81 21.00
CA GLY A 78 13.62 -3.24 21.04
C GLY A 78 13.96 -3.76 22.44
N LYS A 79 14.04 -5.09 22.56
CA LYS A 79 14.36 -5.78 23.83
C LYS A 79 15.77 -5.47 24.37
N ALA A 80 16.69 -5.06 23.50
CA ALA A 80 18.09 -4.79 23.83
C ALA A 80 18.37 -3.30 24.10
N ALA A 81 17.38 -2.42 23.95
CA ALA A 81 17.53 -0.99 24.18
C ALA A 81 17.73 -0.72 25.68
N GLY A 82 18.99 -0.60 26.08
CA GLY A 82 19.43 -0.56 27.48
C GLY A 82 20.75 -1.31 27.73
N GLY A 83 21.20 -2.13 26.78
CA GLY A 83 22.55 -2.72 26.74
C GLY A 83 23.37 -2.23 25.55
N PRO A 84 24.60 -2.74 25.33
CA PRO A 84 25.51 -2.30 24.26
C PRO A 84 25.07 -2.65 22.82
N GLY A 85 23.81 -3.05 22.60
CA GLY A 85 23.30 -3.49 21.30
C GLY A 85 22.53 -2.40 20.53
N ASP A 86 22.65 -2.41 19.20
CA ASP A 86 21.83 -1.57 18.31
C ASP A 86 20.35 -1.93 18.39
N ASP A 87 19.48 -0.94 18.58
CA ASP A 87 18.03 -1.13 18.60
C ASP A 87 17.47 -1.17 17.16
N THR A 88 17.84 -2.21 16.41
CA THR A 88 17.39 -2.36 15.02
C THR A 88 15.84 -2.39 14.90
N TYR A 89 15.13 -2.89 15.91
CA TYR A 89 13.66 -2.92 15.93
C TYR A 89 13.06 -1.51 16.06
N GLY A 90 13.55 -0.73 17.02
CA GLY A 90 13.19 0.68 17.19
C GLY A 90 13.59 1.52 15.98
N ASN A 91 14.78 1.30 15.41
CA ASN A 91 15.27 2.03 14.24
C ASN A 91 14.37 1.82 13.01
N ARG A 92 13.95 0.57 12.74
CA ARG A 92 13.00 0.29 11.65
C ARG A 92 11.65 0.98 11.86
N GLY A 93 11.13 0.99 13.10
CA GLY A 93 9.86 1.65 13.35
C GLY A 93 9.95 3.18 13.33
N ARG A 94 11.06 3.78 13.76
CA ARG A 94 11.34 5.22 13.56
C ARG A 94 11.36 5.58 12.08
N ALA A 95 11.99 4.76 11.24
CA ALA A 95 11.98 4.95 9.79
C ALA A 95 10.55 4.86 9.22
N MET A 96 9.74 3.90 9.68
CA MET A 96 8.33 3.81 9.29
C MET A 96 7.51 5.03 9.71
N ILE A 97 7.63 5.49 10.96
CA ILE A 97 6.92 6.69 11.46
C ILE A 97 7.32 7.91 10.64
N ARG A 98 8.61 8.08 10.35
CA ARG A 98 9.11 9.15 9.47
C ARG A 98 8.45 9.07 8.08
N GLY A 99 8.44 7.88 7.46
CA GLY A 99 7.81 7.70 6.15
C GLY A 99 6.32 7.99 6.16
N ILE A 100 5.60 7.64 7.23
CA ILE A 100 4.17 7.97 7.39
C ILE A 100 3.98 9.49 7.44
N LEU A 101 4.80 10.21 8.21
CA LEU A 101 4.73 11.67 8.32
C LEU A 101 5.06 12.34 6.98
N GLU A 102 6.11 11.87 6.31
CA GLU A 102 6.51 12.36 4.98
C GLU A 102 5.39 12.16 3.96
N SER A 103 4.84 10.95 3.90
CA SER A 103 3.73 10.60 3.02
C SER A 103 2.46 11.39 3.32
N ALA A 104 2.06 11.51 4.58
CA ALA A 104 0.84 12.22 4.95
C ALA A 104 0.92 13.74 4.75
N ARG A 105 2.13 14.30 4.82
CA ARG A 105 2.38 15.76 4.74
C ARG A 105 2.96 16.18 3.39
N GLY A 106 3.07 15.27 2.42
CA GLY A 106 3.59 15.57 1.07
C GLY A 106 5.06 16.00 1.04
N VAL A 107 5.85 15.55 2.01
CA VAL A 107 7.26 15.92 2.15
C VAL A 107 8.13 14.84 1.52
N ARG A 108 9.12 15.26 0.73
CA ARG A 108 10.11 14.34 0.14
C ARG A 108 11.10 13.86 1.19
N ALA A 109 11.58 12.63 1.07
CA ALA A 109 12.55 12.07 2.02
C ALA A 109 13.91 12.80 2.02
N ASP A 110 14.32 13.36 0.88
CA ASP A 110 15.58 14.09 0.70
C ASP A 110 15.51 15.56 1.12
N ASP A 111 14.31 16.12 1.36
CA ASP A 111 14.14 17.52 1.75
C ASP A 111 14.65 17.78 3.18
N GLN A 112 15.67 18.64 3.29
CA GLN A 112 16.31 19.02 4.56
C GLN A 112 15.94 20.42 5.06
N LEU A 113 15.03 21.12 4.37
CA LEU A 113 14.57 22.45 4.75
C LEU A 113 13.89 22.43 6.13
N ASN A 114 13.87 23.60 6.78
CA ASN A 114 13.25 23.75 8.10
C ASN A 114 11.77 23.35 8.11
N ALA A 115 11.04 23.64 7.03
CA ALA A 115 9.66 23.22 6.85
C ALA A 115 9.51 21.68 6.85
N ALA A 116 10.36 20.97 6.10
CA ALA A 116 10.35 19.50 6.06
C ALA A 116 10.74 18.87 7.41
N ARG A 117 11.67 19.48 8.15
CA ARG A 117 12.02 19.05 9.52
C ARG A 117 10.85 19.23 10.49
N ALA A 118 10.18 20.39 10.45
CA ALA A 118 8.99 20.65 11.24
C ALA A 118 7.87 19.66 10.88
N ALA A 119 7.68 19.36 9.60
CA ALA A 119 6.73 18.37 9.11
C ALA A 119 7.09 16.91 9.48
N ARG A 120 8.27 16.61 10.01
CA ARG A 120 8.60 15.29 10.57
C ARG A 120 8.54 15.27 12.11
N THR A 121 8.27 16.43 12.72
CA THR A 121 8.19 16.57 14.18
C THR A 121 6.74 16.41 14.62
N ILE A 122 6.54 15.71 15.73
CA ILE A 122 5.26 15.50 16.42
C ILE A 122 5.48 15.72 17.92
N ARG A 123 4.47 16.20 18.64
CA ARG A 123 4.51 16.41 20.09
C ARG A 123 3.96 15.22 20.87
N SER A 124 3.10 14.42 20.22
CA SER A 124 2.52 13.21 20.77
C SER A 124 2.50 12.10 19.72
N LEU A 125 2.67 10.84 20.15
CA LEU A 125 2.45 9.69 19.24
C LEU A 125 1.00 9.64 18.74
N GLY A 126 0.06 10.16 19.51
CA GLY A 126 -1.36 10.26 19.13
C GLY A 126 -1.60 11.04 17.84
N GLU A 127 -0.71 11.97 17.47
CA GLU A 127 -0.79 12.76 16.22
C GLU A 127 -0.69 11.92 14.96
N LEU A 128 -0.21 10.67 15.05
CA LEU A 128 -0.19 9.75 13.93
C LEU A 128 -1.60 9.20 13.61
N SER A 129 -2.51 9.19 14.59
CA SER A 129 -3.89 8.75 14.38
C SER A 129 -4.64 9.78 13.56
N GLY A 130 -5.37 9.32 12.55
CA GLY A 130 -6.10 10.15 11.61
C GLY A 130 -5.29 10.54 10.37
N LEU A 131 -3.98 10.29 10.34
CA LEU A 131 -3.17 10.55 9.14
C LEU A 131 -3.58 9.62 8.00
N GLU A 132 -3.72 10.21 6.81
CA GLU A 132 -3.90 9.48 5.56
C GLU A 132 -2.58 9.47 4.79
N PHE A 133 -2.17 8.31 4.31
CA PHE A 133 -0.90 8.16 3.62
C PHE A 133 -0.94 7.02 2.61
N VAL A 134 0.02 6.98 1.68
CA VAL A 134 0.13 5.89 0.72
C VAL A 134 0.96 4.76 1.33
N ALA A 135 0.33 3.62 1.58
CA ALA A 135 0.96 2.43 2.15
C ALA A 135 1.32 1.42 1.06
N ARG A 136 2.49 0.80 1.21
CA ARG A 136 2.81 -0.48 0.56
C ARG A 136 2.37 -1.62 1.47
N ILE A 137 1.33 -2.32 1.06
CA ILE A 137 0.77 -3.49 1.74
C ILE A 137 1.57 -4.72 1.33
N GLY A 138 1.97 -5.52 2.30
CA GLY A 138 2.62 -6.81 2.09
C GLY A 138 1.89 -7.91 2.84
N ILE A 139 2.43 -9.12 2.71
CA ILE A 139 2.00 -10.28 3.48
C ILE A 139 3.17 -10.69 4.39
N GLU A 140 2.86 -10.92 5.65
CA GLU A 140 3.80 -11.45 6.63
C GLU A 140 3.31 -12.81 7.10
N ARG A 141 4.16 -13.83 6.94
CA ARG A 141 3.91 -15.19 7.40
C ARG A 141 4.63 -15.43 8.71
N ASP A 142 4.03 -16.27 9.53
CA ASP A 142 4.73 -16.80 10.70
C ASP A 142 5.87 -17.71 10.21
N LYS A 143 7.07 -17.52 10.76
CA LYS A 143 8.23 -18.35 10.39
C LYS A 143 8.15 -19.73 11.03
N ASP A 144 7.46 -19.84 12.15
CA ASP A 144 7.33 -21.06 12.93
C ASP A 144 6.15 -21.93 12.43
N LYS A 145 5.32 -21.40 11.51
CA LYS A 145 4.17 -22.08 10.91
C LYS A 145 4.17 -21.88 9.39
N PRO A 146 4.93 -22.70 8.63
CA PRO A 146 5.07 -22.53 7.18
C PRO A 146 3.77 -22.72 6.39
N GLU A 147 2.77 -23.40 6.96
CA GLU A 147 1.42 -23.56 6.41
C GLU A 147 0.53 -22.32 6.54
N ASP A 148 0.96 -21.31 7.32
CA ASP A 148 0.22 -20.06 7.50
C ASP A 148 0.22 -19.25 6.19
N THR A 149 -0.98 -18.94 5.68
CA THR A 149 -1.20 -18.08 4.50
C THR A 149 -0.63 -16.67 4.71
N GLY A 150 -0.45 -16.27 5.97
CA GLY A 150 0.06 -14.98 6.42
C GLY A 150 -1.05 -13.99 6.69
N ARG A 151 -0.66 -12.78 7.07
CA ARG A 151 -1.55 -11.64 7.26
C ARG A 151 -1.07 -10.42 6.51
N ASN A 152 -1.99 -9.53 6.15
CA ASN A 152 -1.62 -8.24 5.60
C ASN A 152 -0.94 -7.36 6.66
N VAL A 153 0.14 -6.69 6.26
CA VAL A 153 0.86 -5.69 7.06
C VAL A 153 1.30 -4.53 6.19
N ILE A 154 1.49 -3.36 6.78
CA ILE A 154 2.14 -2.23 6.10
C ILE A 154 3.65 -2.45 6.15
N LYS A 155 4.29 -2.54 4.98
CA LYS A 155 5.74 -2.72 4.84
C LYS A 155 6.49 -1.41 4.67
N ALA A 156 5.87 -0.40 4.06
CA ALA A 156 6.43 0.94 3.92
C ALA A 156 5.33 1.99 3.71
N ALA A 157 5.65 3.25 3.98
CA ALA A 157 4.90 4.41 3.52
C ALA A 157 5.65 5.05 2.34
N LEU A 158 4.93 5.46 1.29
CA LEU A 158 5.51 6.05 0.09
C LEU A 158 5.53 7.58 0.23
N GLY A 159 6.70 8.20 0.04
CA GLY A 159 6.87 9.64 0.02
C GLY A 159 6.41 10.29 -1.29
N ALA A 160 6.43 11.62 -1.32
CA ALA A 160 5.99 12.44 -2.44
C ALA A 160 6.81 12.23 -3.73
N GLU A 161 8.01 11.68 -3.62
CA GLU A 161 8.90 11.35 -4.75
C GLU A 161 8.46 10.11 -5.55
N HIS A 162 7.55 9.29 -5.04
CA HIS A 162 7.13 8.07 -5.72
C HIS A 162 6.12 8.38 -6.85
N ALA A 163 6.30 7.77 -8.03
CA ALA A 163 5.47 8.04 -9.22
C ALA A 163 3.96 7.88 -8.96
N GLU A 164 3.57 6.83 -8.23
CA GLU A 164 2.17 6.53 -7.90
C GLU A 164 1.59 7.40 -6.77
N TYR A 165 2.42 8.15 -6.03
CA TYR A 165 1.99 8.87 -4.82
C TYR A 165 0.92 9.92 -5.14
N ALA A 166 1.18 10.79 -6.12
CA ALA A 166 0.26 11.87 -6.47
C ALA A 166 -1.10 11.32 -6.93
N ARG A 167 -1.11 10.24 -7.71
CA ARG A 167 -2.35 9.57 -8.15
C ARG A 167 -3.14 9.03 -6.96
N LEU A 168 -2.47 8.32 -6.05
CA LEU A 168 -3.12 7.67 -4.90
C LEU A 168 -3.51 8.64 -3.78
N MET A 169 -2.90 9.82 -3.67
CA MET A 169 -3.32 10.85 -2.72
C MET A 169 -4.45 11.74 -3.25
N GLY A 170 -4.93 11.50 -4.47
CA GLY A 170 -6.01 12.29 -5.10
C GLY A 170 -5.53 13.51 -5.87
N GLY A 171 -4.23 13.61 -6.18
CA GLY A 171 -3.61 14.73 -6.88
C GLY A 171 -3.72 14.70 -8.41
N VAL A 172 -4.29 13.64 -9.01
CA VAL A 172 -4.50 13.56 -10.47
C VAL A 172 -5.90 13.01 -10.76
N PRO A 173 -6.82 13.78 -11.38
CA PRO A 173 -8.08 13.24 -11.86
C PRO A 173 -7.81 12.19 -12.95
N GLN A 174 -8.36 10.98 -12.79
CA GLN A 174 -8.33 9.96 -13.83
C GLN A 174 -9.10 10.47 -15.05
N LEU A 175 -8.41 10.66 -16.16
CA LEU A 175 -9.05 10.57 -17.47
C LEU A 175 -9.51 9.12 -17.65
N PRO A 176 -10.78 8.86 -18.01
CA PRO A 176 -11.24 7.50 -18.25
C PRO A 176 -10.48 6.93 -19.45
N GLN A 177 -9.60 5.98 -19.17
CA GLN A 177 -8.89 5.24 -20.19
C GLN A 177 -9.90 4.30 -20.84
N GLN A 178 -10.50 4.76 -21.96
CA GLN A 178 -11.41 3.95 -22.76
C GLN A 178 -10.67 2.69 -23.21
N SER A 179 -11.11 1.54 -22.69
CA SER A 179 -10.71 0.23 -23.16
C SER A 179 -11.14 0.09 -24.62
N GLN A 180 -10.17 0.06 -25.53
CA GLN A 180 -10.41 -0.27 -26.93
C GLN A 180 -10.73 -1.77 -27.01
N PHE A 181 -12.00 -2.10 -27.14
CA PHE A 181 -12.44 -3.43 -27.54
C PHE A 181 -12.04 -3.64 -28.99
N ILE A 182 -11.16 -4.62 -29.24
CA ILE A 182 -10.84 -5.07 -30.60
C ILE A 182 -12.07 -5.83 -31.10
N ALA A 183 -12.85 -5.21 -31.97
CA ALA A 183 -13.93 -5.88 -32.68
C ALA A 183 -13.32 -6.82 -33.75
N ALA A 184 -13.51 -8.12 -33.58
CA ALA A 184 -13.23 -9.11 -34.61
C ALA A 184 -14.28 -8.99 -35.73
N SER A 185 -13.86 -8.64 -36.94
CA SER A 185 -14.72 -8.66 -38.13
C SER A 185 -14.65 -10.03 -38.81
N THR A 186 -15.75 -10.77 -38.71
CA THR A 186 -16.06 -11.92 -39.57
C THR A 186 -16.33 -11.42 -40.99
N GLN A 187 -15.48 -11.76 -41.96
CA GLN A 187 -15.77 -11.52 -43.38
C GLN A 187 -16.19 -12.82 -44.07
N PHE A 188 -17.47 -12.83 -44.45
CA PHE A 188 -18.07 -13.77 -45.38
C PHE A 188 -17.61 -13.44 -46.81
N GLY A 189 -17.27 -14.47 -47.57
CA GLY A 189 -16.79 -14.35 -48.94
C GLY A 189 -17.89 -14.15 -49.97
N THR A 190 -17.56 -13.43 -51.04
CA THR A 190 -18.08 -13.58 -52.41
C THR A 190 -17.00 -13.11 -53.37
N GLY A 191 -16.69 -13.93 -54.37
CA GLY A 191 -15.57 -13.70 -55.30
C GLY A 191 -15.83 -12.63 -56.37
N SER A 192 -14.75 -12.29 -57.08
CA SER A 192 -14.61 -12.33 -58.56
C SER A 192 -13.65 -11.24 -59.10
N VAL A 193 -12.83 -11.67 -60.08
CA VAL A 193 -12.17 -10.95 -61.20
C VAL A 193 -10.78 -10.33 -60.99
N ALA A 194 -9.94 -10.65 -61.97
CA ALA A 194 -8.52 -10.44 -62.16
C ALA A 194 -8.10 -9.03 -62.65
N GLN A 195 -6.85 -8.61 -62.38
CA GLN A 195 -5.80 -8.48 -63.42
C GLN A 195 -4.43 -8.05 -62.86
N SER A 196 -3.42 -8.85 -63.23
CA SER A 196 -2.02 -8.57 -63.61
C SER A 196 -1.27 -7.30 -63.16
N GLY A 197 -0.11 -7.55 -62.52
CA GLY A 197 1.07 -6.67 -62.49
C GLY A 197 2.28 -7.38 -61.86
N THR A 198 3.35 -7.57 -62.63
CA THR A 198 4.60 -8.34 -62.36
C THR A 198 5.63 -7.62 -61.45
N PRO A 199 6.71 -8.30 -61.01
CA PRO A 199 7.25 -8.17 -59.65
C PRO A 199 8.48 -7.26 -59.55
N SER A 200 8.79 -6.81 -58.33
CA SER A 200 10.12 -6.25 -58.00
C SER A 200 10.63 -6.79 -56.66
N SER A 201 11.68 -7.60 -56.80
CA SER A 201 12.87 -7.73 -55.93
C SER A 201 12.69 -7.83 -54.43
N GLY A 202 13.08 -9.00 -53.92
CA GLY A 202 13.17 -9.31 -52.50
C GLY A 202 14.24 -8.52 -51.75
N ASN A 203 14.02 -8.40 -50.46
CA ASN A 203 15.09 -8.21 -49.49
C ASN A 203 14.68 -8.93 -48.21
N ALA A 204 15.36 -10.04 -47.91
CA ALA A 204 15.16 -10.78 -46.67
C ALA A 204 15.77 -9.98 -45.48
N PRO A 205 15.14 -10.03 -44.30
CA PRO A 205 15.60 -9.29 -43.12
C PRO A 205 16.86 -9.89 -42.49
N PHE A 206 17.56 -9.03 -41.76
CA PHE A 206 18.95 -9.11 -41.30
C PHE A 206 19.32 -10.20 -40.26
N TRP A 207 18.46 -11.18 -39.98
CA TRP A 207 18.73 -12.24 -38.99
C TRP A 207 19.13 -13.60 -39.60
N ALA A 208 19.38 -13.62 -40.92
CA ALA A 208 20.05 -14.73 -41.60
C ALA A 208 21.49 -14.34 -41.97
N ARG A 209 22.42 -14.55 -41.04
CA ARG A 209 23.86 -14.73 -41.28
C ARG A 209 24.38 -15.82 -40.36
#